data_AF-A0A3D9UKS9-F1
#
_entry.id   AF-A0A3D9UKS9-F1
#
_cell.length_a   1.000
_cell.length_b   1.000
_cell.length_c   1.000
_cell.angle_alpha   90.00
_cell.angle_beta   90.00
_cell.angle_gamma   90.00
#
_symmetry.space_group_name_H-M   'P 1'
#
loop_
_entity.id
_entity.type
_entity.pdbx_description
1 polymer ?
#
loop_
_entity_poly.entity_id
_entity_poly.type
_entity_poly.pdbx_seq_one_letter_code
_entity_poly.pdbx_strand_id
1 'polypeptide(L)'
;MCYAELHLLSMRTISQRELRNDNAAVVRGVADGESYIITRHGVPVARLVPVGSHSDLRIDRPAKKRVKYADRKRVIGPTPSGEVLDDLRGDR
;
A
#
# COMPACT_ATOMS: atom_id res chain seq x y z
N MET A 1 8.34 14.85 -1.93
CA MET A 1 8.04 14.36 -0.57
C MET A 1 7.32 13.02 -0.69
N CYS A 2 8.08 11.94 -0.83
CA CYS A 2 7.55 10.61 -1.11
C CYS A 2 7.19 9.93 0.22
N TYR A 3 5.95 9.44 0.37
CA TYR A 3 5.47 8.80 1.60
C TYR A 3 6.26 7.56 2.03
N ALA A 4 7.12 7.02 1.16
CA ALA A 4 8.03 5.92 1.49
C ALA A 4 9.08 6.30 2.56
N GLU A 5 9.45 7.58 2.63
CA GLU A 5 10.57 8.07 3.46
C GLU A 5 10.12 8.40 4.88
N LEU A 6 8.85 8.80 5.06
CA LEU A 6 8.23 9.04 6.37
C LEU A 6 7.79 7.74 7.06
N HIS A 7 7.50 6.67 6.32
CA HIS A 7 7.11 5.39 6.91
C HIS A 7 8.29 4.67 7.58
N LEU A 8 9.51 4.94 7.13
CA LEU A 8 10.75 4.39 7.71
C LEU A 8 11.03 4.90 9.13
N LEU A 9 10.49 6.06 9.53
CA LEU A 9 10.71 6.69 10.84
C LEU A 9 9.84 6.11 11.97
N SER A 10 8.78 5.34 11.65
CA SER A 10 7.93 4.67 12.64
C SER A 10 8.14 3.15 12.72
N MET A 11 8.95 2.58 11.82
CA MET A 11 9.19 1.15 11.79
C MET A 11 10.31 0.78 12.75
N ARG A 12 10.09 -0.26 13.55
CA ARG A 12 11.06 -0.71 14.55
C ARG A 12 12.20 -1.47 13.87
N THR A 13 13.43 -1.02 14.08
CA THR A 13 14.62 -1.63 13.45
C THR A 13 15.12 -2.80 14.29
N ILE A 14 15.26 -3.96 13.67
CA ILE A 14 15.82 -5.18 14.27
C ILE A 14 16.97 -5.69 13.42
N SER A 15 17.95 -6.33 14.04
CA SER A 15 19.03 -7.02 13.36
C SER A 15 18.58 -8.39 12.87
N GLN A 16 19.30 -8.93 11.88
CA GLN A 16 19.14 -10.32 11.42
C GLN A 16 19.24 -11.32 12.59
N ARG A 17 20.10 -11.04 13.58
CA ARG A 17 20.28 -11.89 14.77
C ARG A 17 19.06 -11.87 15.67
N GLU A 18 18.53 -10.68 15.96
CA GLU A 18 17.28 -10.54 16.75
C GLU A 18 16.11 -11.21 16.04
N LEU A 19 15.98 -11.06 14.72
CA LEU A 19 14.97 -11.77 13.96
C LEU A 19 15.08 -13.30 14.11
N ARG A 20 16.31 -13.85 14.12
CA ARG A 20 16.52 -15.29 14.31
C ARG A 20 16.19 -15.75 15.73
N ASN A 21 16.51 -14.94 16.73
CA ASN A 21 16.34 -15.31 18.14
C ASN A 21 14.89 -15.13 18.61
N ASP A 22 14.21 -14.08 18.15
CA ASP A 22 12.89 -13.68 18.63
C ASP A 22 11.81 -13.79 17.54
N ASN A 23 11.99 -14.71 16.59
CA ASN A 23 11.13 -14.82 15.40
C ASN A 23 9.64 -14.91 15.74
N ALA A 24 9.28 -15.66 16.79
CA ALA A 24 7.90 -15.89 17.20
C ALA A 24 7.24 -14.63 17.78
N ALA A 25 8.01 -13.78 18.45
CA ALA A 25 7.53 -12.50 18.96
C ALA A 25 7.39 -11.48 17.83
N VAL A 26 8.40 -11.43 16.94
CA VAL A 26 8.39 -10.53 15.77
C VAL A 26 7.21 -10.86 14.84
N VAL A 27 7.00 -12.13 14.50
CA VAL A 27 5.88 -12.54 13.63
C VAL A 27 4.52 -12.26 14.27
N ARG A 28 4.39 -12.43 15.59
CA ARG A 28 3.17 -12.04 16.31
C ARG A 28 2.93 -10.54 16.23
N GLY A 29 3.95 -9.72 16.49
CA GLY A 29 3.84 -8.27 16.33
C GLY A 29 3.42 -7.88 14.91
N VAL A 30 3.97 -8.54 13.88
CA VAL A 30 3.53 -8.33 12.49
C VAL A 30 2.07 -8.72 12.27
N ALA A 31 1.62 -9.84 12.85
CA ALA A 31 0.22 -10.23 12.76
C ALA A 31 -0.71 -9.20 13.44
N ASP A 32 -0.23 -8.56 14.51
CA ASP A 32 -0.94 -7.49 15.22
C ASP A 32 -0.86 -6.13 14.52
N GLY A 33 -0.16 -6.04 13.38
CA GLY A 33 -0.07 -4.84 12.55
C GLY A 33 1.27 -4.09 12.62
N GLU A 34 2.22 -4.55 13.45
CA GLU A 34 3.54 -3.93 13.54
C GLU A 34 4.37 -4.16 12.26
N SER A 35 5.30 -3.24 12.02
CA SER A 35 6.18 -3.29 10.84
C SER A 35 7.63 -3.11 11.26
N TYR A 36 8.51 -3.96 10.75
CA TYR A 36 9.91 -4.03 11.15
C TYR A 36 10.86 -3.81 9.99
N ILE A 37 11.98 -3.14 10.26
CA ILE A 37 13.12 -3.05 9.32
C ILE A 37 14.18 -4.04 9.79
N ILE A 38 14.56 -4.96 8.91
CA ILE A 38 15.60 -5.94 9.18
C ILE A 38 16.92 -5.39 8.67
N THR A 39 17.94 -5.40 9.52
CA THR A 39 19.29 -4.95 9.20
C THR A 39 20.30 -6.09 9.26
N ARG A 40 21.34 -6.03 8.44
CA ARG A 40 22.52 -6.89 8.51
C ARG A 40 23.75 -6.01 8.69
N HIS A 41 24.45 -6.15 9.81
CA HIS A 41 25.57 -5.27 10.20
C HIS A 41 25.21 -3.77 10.15
N GLY A 42 24.01 -3.41 10.61
CA GLY A 42 23.52 -2.02 10.61
C GLY A 42 23.01 -1.52 9.25
N VAL A 43 23.17 -2.29 8.17
CA VAL A 43 22.64 -1.93 6.85
C VAL A 43 21.23 -2.50 6.70
N PRO A 44 20.20 -1.69 6.37
CA PRO A 44 18.84 -2.18 6.10
C PRO A 44 18.84 -3.12 4.89
N VAL A 45 18.28 -4.32 5.05
CA VAL A 45 18.23 -5.35 3.99
C VAL A 45 16.81 -5.77 3.61
N ALA A 46 15.85 -5.69 4.54
CA ALA A 46 14.47 -6.09 4.28
C ALA A 46 13.48 -5.35 5.18
N ARG A 47 12.20 -5.44 4.83
CA ARG A 47 11.09 -5.01 5.68
C ARG A 47 10.13 -6.16 5.87
N LEU A 48 9.63 -6.31 7.08
CA LEU A 48 8.59 -7.26 7.43
C LEU A 48 7.33 -6.47 7.75
N VAL A 49 6.27 -6.69 6.98
CA VAL A 49 5.00 -5.97 7.06
C VAL A 49 3.83 -6.95 7.06
N PRO A 50 2.69 -6.60 7.68
CA PRO A 50 1.51 -7.45 7.66
C PRO A 50 0.98 -7.62 6.23
N VAL A 51 0.52 -8.82 5.90
CA VAL A 51 -0.11 -9.09 4.60
C VAL A 51 -1.46 -8.37 4.57
N GLY A 52 -1.64 -7.43 3.65
CA GLY A 52 -2.88 -6.65 3.50
C GLY A 52 -2.93 -5.29 4.21
N SER A 53 -1.86 -4.85 4.87
CA SER A 53 -1.81 -3.52 5.53
C SER A 53 -1.68 -2.34 4.56
N HIS A 54 -1.27 -2.61 3.32
CA HIS A 54 -1.31 -1.64 2.23
C HIS A 54 -2.31 -2.11 1.18
N SER A 55 -3.02 -1.17 0.56
CA SER A 55 -3.65 -1.45 -0.73
C SER A 55 -2.54 -1.93 -1.66
N ASP A 56 -2.72 -3.12 -2.26
CA ASP A 56 -1.80 -3.70 -3.26
C ASP A 56 -1.57 -2.77 -4.47
N LEU A 57 -2.30 -1.67 -4.54
CA LEU A 57 -2.10 -0.56 -5.46
C LEU A 57 -0.89 0.28 -5.05
N ARG A 58 0.31 -0.32 -5.18
CA ARG A 58 1.57 0.42 -5.11
C ARG A 58 1.59 1.46 -6.23
N ILE A 59 1.68 2.74 -5.86
CA ILE A 59 1.86 3.84 -6.82
C ILE A 59 3.30 3.76 -7.35
N ASP A 60 3.52 2.99 -8.41
CA ASP A 60 4.83 2.86 -9.04
C ASP A 60 5.20 4.11 -9.85
N ARG A 61 4.19 4.73 -10.47
CA ARG A 61 4.32 5.99 -11.19
C ARG A 61 3.44 7.06 -10.51
N PRO A 62 4.02 8.15 -9.97
CA PRO A 62 3.22 9.22 -9.41
C PRO A 62 2.36 9.86 -10.51
N ALA A 63 1.14 10.25 -10.15
CA ALA A 63 0.24 10.94 -11.07
C ALA A 63 0.90 12.24 -11.57
N LYS A 64 0.99 12.42 -12.89
CA LYS A 64 1.50 13.65 -13.53
C LYS A 64 0.64 14.88 -13.21
N LYS A 65 -0.64 14.68 -12.93
CA LYS A 65 -1.62 15.72 -12.59
C LYS A 65 -2.32 15.35 -11.29
N ARG A 66 -2.39 16.28 -10.34
CA ARG A 66 -3.21 16.13 -9.13
C ARG A 66 -4.58 16.73 -9.38
N VAL A 67 -5.47 15.93 -9.99
CA VAL A 67 -6.83 16.35 -10.28
C VAL A 67 -7.71 16.08 -9.06
N LYS A 68 -8.41 17.11 -8.57
CA LYS A 68 -9.47 16.94 -7.59
C LYS A 68 -10.73 16.45 -8.28
N TYR A 69 -10.85 15.13 -8.42
CA TYR A 69 -12.02 14.52 -9.06
C TYR A 69 -13.34 14.85 -8.35
N ALA A 70 -13.28 15.09 -7.03
CA ALA A 70 -14.43 15.46 -6.21
C ALA A 70 -15.08 16.79 -6.62
N ASP A 71 -14.30 17.71 -7.20
CA ASP A 71 -14.77 19.05 -7.58
C ASP A 71 -15.49 19.06 -8.95
N ARG A 72 -15.49 17.93 -9.67
CA ARG A 72 -16.18 17.84 -10.96
C ARG A 72 -17.68 17.95 -10.74
N LYS A 73 -18.33 18.81 -11.53
CA LYS A 73 -19.80 18.91 -11.56
C LYS A 73 -20.38 17.52 -11.83
N ARG A 74 -21.15 17.01 -10.87
CA ARG A 74 -21.90 15.78 -11.04
C ARG A 74 -23.01 16.04 -12.04
N VAL A 75 -23.10 15.16 -13.03
CA VAL A 75 -24.16 15.19 -14.04
C VAL A 75 -24.93 13.90 -13.94
N ILE A 76 -26.24 14.00 -14.15
CA ILE A 76 -27.13 12.86 -14.29
C ILE A 76 -27.52 12.85 -15.76
N GLY A 77 -27.21 11.76 -16.45
CA GLY A 77 -27.60 11.56 -17.84
C GLY A 77 -29.06 11.08 -17.93
N PRO A 78 -29.72 11.25 -19.08
CA PRO A 78 -31.05 10.68 -19.32
C PRO A 78 -31.02 9.15 -19.36
N THR A 79 -29.90 8.57 -19.79
CA THR A 79 -29.67 7.12 -19.81
C THR A 79 -28.87 6.71 -18.57
N PRO A 80 -29.31 5.69 -17.82
CA PRO A 80 -28.54 5.16 -16.70
C PRO A 80 -27.24 4.53 -17.21
N SER A 81 -26.17 4.70 -16.44
CA SER A 81 -24.82 4.28 -16.83
C SER A 81 -24.70 2.78 -17.10
N GLY A 82 -25.57 1.96 -16.48
CA GLY A 82 -25.59 0.51 -16.67
C GLY A 82 -25.97 0.11 -18.10
N GLU A 83 -27.06 0.68 -18.63
CA GLU A 83 -27.54 0.41 -19.98
C GLU A 83 -26.48 0.77 -21.04
N VAL A 84 -25.79 1.91 -20.87
CA VAL A 84 -24.69 2.32 -21.76
C VAL A 84 -23.52 1.34 -21.73
N LEU A 85 -23.20 0.80 -20.55
CA LEU A 85 -22.11 -0.17 -20.41
C LEU A 85 -22.48 -1.54 -20.97
N ASP A 86 -23.75 -1.93 -20.88
CA ASP A 86 -24.23 -3.19 -21.41
C ASP A 86 -24.27 -3.16 -22.94
N ASP A 87 -24.69 -2.05 -23.55
CA ASP A 87 -24.60 -1.79 -24.99
C ASP A 87 -23.14 -1.91 -25.50
N LEU A 88 -22.19 -1.21 -24.85
CA LEU A 88 -20.75 -1.30 -25.18
C LEU A 88 -20.15 -2.70 -24.98
N ARG A 89 -20.74 -3.54 -24.13
CA ARG A 89 -20.28 -4.91 -23.86
C ARG A 89 -20.94 -5.95 -24.77
N GLY A 90 -22.04 -5.61 -25.43
CA GLY A 90 -22.91 -6.53 -26.16
C GLY A 90 -22.39 -7.01 -27.52
N ASP A 91 -21.26 -6.48 -28.01
CA ASP A 91 -20.72 -6.74 -29.35
C ASP A 91 -19.75 -7.95 -29.45
N ARG A 92 -19.87 -8.94 -28.56
CA ARG A 92 -19.00 -10.14 -28.59
C ARG A 92 -19.72 -11.41 -29.01
#